data_AF-A0A0C9ZU06-F1
#
_entry.id   AF-A0A0C9ZU06-F1
#
_cell.length_a   1.000
_cell.length_b   1.000
_cell.length_c   1.000
_cell.angle_alpha   90.00
_cell.angle_beta   90.00
_cell.angle_gamma   90.00
#
_symmetry.space_group_name_H-M   'P 1'
#
loop_
_entity.id
_entity.type
_entity.pdbx_description
1 polymer ?
#
loop_
_entity_poly.entity_id
_entity_poly.type
_entity_poly.pdbx_seq_one_letter_code
_entity_poly.pdbx_strand_id
1 'polypeptide(L)'
;MQALDFLASTHKIHPIWISLYNSQANGIVKRRPQRHLTVCKALVKMCEGDMTKWANHAAYVFWAERVMIAKSTKLSPYQMVHGVEPQLPFDFAEATFLMNWDEDKYSTEELITHQCRQLKRRKGDLKRV
;
A
#
# COMPACT_ATOMS: atom_id res chain seq x y z
N MET A 1 -20.26 -11.31 -19.98
CA MET A 1 -19.72 -10.38 -21.00
C MET A 1 -20.47 -9.05 -20.99
N GLN A 2 -21.80 -9.04 -20.87
CA GLN A 2 -22.63 -7.81 -20.83
C GLN A 2 -22.09 -6.65 -19.96
N ALA A 3 -21.58 -6.90 -18.74
CA ALA A 3 -21.02 -5.85 -17.90
C ALA A 3 -19.72 -5.24 -18.43
N LEU A 4 -18.85 -6.03 -19.06
CA LEU A 4 -17.60 -5.54 -19.65
C LEU A 4 -17.87 -4.79 -20.95
N ASP A 5 -18.79 -5.30 -21.77
CA ASP A 5 -19.21 -4.66 -23.01
C ASP A 5 -19.89 -3.30 -22.72
N PHE A 6 -20.66 -3.20 -21.63
CA PHE A 6 -21.23 -1.95 -21.13
C PHE A 6 -20.17 -0.93 -20.72
N LEU A 7 -19.11 -1.36 -20.01
CA LEU A 7 -18.01 -0.47 -19.62
C LEU A 7 -17.22 0.02 -20.84
N ALA A 8 -17.03 -0.83 -21.84
CA ALA A 8 -16.35 -0.47 -23.08
C ALA A 8 -17.15 0.54 -23.90
N SER A 9 -18.48 0.36 -24.02
CA SER A 9 -19.34 1.27 -24.80
C SER A 9 -19.56 2.61 -24.08
N THR A 10 -19.78 2.60 -22.77
CA THR A 10 -20.15 3.79 -22.00
C THR A 10 -18.93 4.63 -21.61
N HIS A 11 -17.87 3.97 -21.14
CA HIS A 11 -16.71 4.65 -20.55
C HIS A 11 -15.44 4.55 -21.40
N LYS A 12 -15.50 3.89 -22.57
CA LYS A 12 -14.33 3.59 -23.42
C LYS A 12 -13.21 2.84 -22.69
N ILE A 13 -13.57 2.08 -21.65
CA ILE A 13 -12.66 1.23 -20.90
C ILE A 13 -12.66 -0.14 -21.55
N HIS A 14 -11.65 -0.40 -22.37
CA HIS A 14 -11.54 -1.68 -23.07
C HIS A 14 -10.82 -2.73 -22.19
N PRO A 15 -11.40 -3.93 -22.00
CA PRO A 15 -10.75 -4.98 -21.25
C PRO A 15 -9.53 -5.49 -22.02
N ILE A 16 -8.40 -5.63 -21.31
CA ILE A 16 -7.19 -6.27 -21.83
C ILE A 16 -7.21 -7.72 -21.38
N TRP A 17 -7.31 -8.64 -22.35
CA TRP A 17 -7.28 -10.07 -22.09
C TRP A 17 -5.84 -10.56 -22.05
N ILE A 18 -5.50 -11.28 -20.99
CA ILE A 18 -4.21 -11.97 -20.88
C ILE A 18 -4.51 -13.46 -21.00
N SER A 19 -3.76 -14.15 -21.86
CA SER A 19 -3.90 -15.61 -21.98
C SER A 19 -3.52 -16.31 -20.67
N LEU A 20 -4.26 -17.37 -20.34
CA LEU A 20 -3.87 -18.24 -19.23
C LEU A 20 -2.44 -18.77 -19.46
N TYR A 21 -1.68 -18.91 -18.38
CA TYR A 21 -0.31 -19.45 -18.36
C TYR A 21 0.75 -18.68 -19.17
N ASN A 22 0.50 -17.45 -19.62
CA ASN A 22 1.54 -16.61 -20.24
C ASN A 22 2.41 -15.93 -19.16
N SER A 23 3.53 -16.52 -18.77
CA SER A 23 4.38 -16.02 -17.69
C SER A 23 5.06 -14.68 -17.98
N GLN A 24 5.29 -14.32 -19.25
CA GLN A 24 5.91 -13.05 -19.66
C GLN A 24 4.92 -11.89 -19.64
N ALA A 25 3.72 -12.05 -20.22
CA ALA A 25 2.66 -11.03 -20.14
C ALA A 25 2.10 -10.93 -18.71
N ASN A 26 1.92 -12.08 -18.05
CA ASN A 26 1.67 -12.09 -16.63
C ASN A 26 2.86 -11.55 -15.85
N GLY A 27 4.08 -11.50 -16.38
CA GLY A 27 5.29 -11.02 -15.72
C GLY A 27 5.20 -9.57 -15.24
N ILE A 28 4.62 -8.68 -16.06
CA ILE A 28 4.37 -7.28 -15.68
C ILE A 28 3.25 -7.21 -14.63
N VAL A 29 2.19 -8.01 -14.82
CA VAL A 29 1.11 -8.20 -13.86
C VAL A 29 1.56 -8.99 -12.62
N LYS A 30 2.72 -9.67 -12.65
CA LYS A 30 3.43 -10.51 -11.64
C LYS A 30 4.60 -9.81 -10.94
N ARG A 31 5.11 -8.71 -11.49
CA ARG A 31 5.98 -7.72 -10.81
C ARG A 31 5.15 -6.69 -10.04
N ARG A 32 4.00 -6.25 -10.57
CA ARG A 32 3.00 -5.45 -9.81
C ARG A 32 2.35 -6.14 -8.59
N PRO A 33 2.09 -7.46 -8.54
CA PRO A 33 1.57 -8.12 -7.37
C PRO A 33 2.66 -8.40 -6.34
N GLN A 34 3.93 -8.03 -6.56
CA GLN A 34 4.82 -7.83 -5.43
C GLN A 34 4.20 -6.77 -4.53
N ARG A 35 3.68 -5.67 -5.08
CA ARG A 35 2.93 -4.65 -4.32
C ARG A 35 1.59 -5.17 -3.79
N HIS A 36 0.80 -5.88 -4.61
CA HIS A 36 -0.46 -6.47 -4.14
C HIS A 36 -0.23 -7.45 -2.97
N LEU A 37 0.73 -8.36 -3.10
CA LEU A 37 1.10 -9.32 -2.06
C LEU A 37 1.65 -8.60 -0.83
N THR A 38 2.46 -7.56 -0.99
CA THR A 38 2.94 -6.73 0.11
C THR A 38 1.77 -6.07 0.85
N VAL A 39 0.78 -5.52 0.13
CA VAL A 39 -0.43 -4.94 0.73
C VAL A 39 -1.26 -6.00 1.45
N CYS A 40 -1.49 -7.17 0.85
CA CYS A 40 -2.20 -8.27 1.50
C CYS A 40 -1.48 -8.74 2.77
N LYS A 41 -0.14 -8.89 2.73
CA LYS A 41 0.67 -9.24 3.89
C LYS A 41 0.59 -8.18 4.99
N ALA A 42 0.66 -6.90 4.62
CA ALA A 42 0.52 -5.80 5.58
C ALA A 42 -0.88 -5.80 6.21
N LEU A 43 -1.94 -6.06 5.44
CA LEU A 43 -3.31 -6.20 5.96
C LEU A 43 -3.42 -7.35 6.97
N VAL A 44 -2.88 -8.53 6.63
CA VAL A 44 -2.87 -9.68 7.54
C VAL A 44 -2.08 -9.36 8.81
N LYS A 45 -0.91 -8.72 8.70
CA LYS A 45 -0.10 -8.30 9.85
C LYS A 45 -0.84 -7.27 10.72
N MET A 46 -1.59 -6.34 10.12
CA MET A 46 -2.41 -5.35 10.85
C MET A 46 -3.60 -5.97 11.60
N CYS A 47 -4.09 -7.12 11.15
CA CYS A 47 -5.22 -7.81 11.77
C CYS A 47 -4.84 -8.56 13.06
N GLU A 48 -3.55 -8.76 13.35
CA GLU A 48 -3.04 -9.36 14.60
C GLU A 48 -3.75 -10.68 14.99
N GLY A 49 -4.11 -11.50 13.99
CA GLY A 49 -4.77 -12.79 14.17
C GLY A 49 -6.30 -12.77 13.95
N ASP A 50 -6.96 -11.61 13.96
CA ASP A 50 -8.39 -11.49 13.67
C ASP A 50 -8.63 -10.93 12.26
N MET A 51 -8.67 -11.85 11.28
CA MET A 51 -8.85 -11.48 9.88
C MET A 51 -10.20 -10.82 9.61
N THR A 52 -11.23 -10.93 10.44
CA THR A 52 -12.54 -10.32 10.18
C THR A 52 -12.48 -8.79 10.11
N LYS A 53 -11.46 -8.19 10.73
CA LYS A 53 -11.29 -6.73 10.83
C LYS A 53 -10.51 -6.13 9.66
N TRP A 54 -10.08 -6.92 8.67
CA TRP A 54 -9.24 -6.46 7.56
C TRP A 54 -9.80 -5.21 6.84
N ALA A 55 -11.12 -5.16 6.65
CA ALA A 55 -11.79 -4.05 5.99
C ALA A 55 -11.58 -2.70 6.71
N ASN A 56 -11.52 -2.72 8.05
CA ASN A 56 -11.28 -1.52 8.85
C ASN A 56 -9.84 -1.00 8.71
N HIS A 57 -8.91 -1.87 8.31
CA HIS A 57 -7.50 -1.56 8.13
C HIS A 57 -7.13 -1.25 6.68
N ALA A 58 -7.98 -1.64 5.72
CA ALA A 58 -7.75 -1.47 4.28
C ALA A 58 -7.37 -0.05 3.91
N ALA A 59 -8.18 0.95 4.32
CA ALA A 59 -7.95 2.35 3.99
C ALA A 59 -6.58 2.84 4.49
N TYR A 60 -6.19 2.48 5.71
CA TYR A 60 -4.92 2.90 6.30
C TYR A 60 -3.71 2.24 5.62
N VAL A 61 -3.81 0.95 5.28
CA VAL A 61 -2.73 0.24 4.58
C VAL A 61 -2.55 0.79 3.16
N PHE A 62 -3.64 1.06 2.43
CA PHE A 62 -3.55 1.68 1.11
C PHE A 62 -2.97 3.08 1.18
N TRP A 63 -3.31 3.87 2.20
CA TRP A 63 -2.71 5.18 2.40
C TRP A 63 -1.21 5.09 2.70
N ALA A 64 -0.82 4.19 3.61
CA ALA A 64 0.58 3.93 3.93
C ALA A 64 1.39 3.52 2.70
N GLU A 65 0.89 2.60 1.86
CA GLU A 65 1.59 2.17 0.63
C GLU A 65 1.79 3.32 -0.37
N ARG A 66 0.83 4.23 -0.48
CA ARG A 66 0.89 5.37 -1.41
C ARG A 66 1.86 6.46 -0.97
N VAL A 67 2.01 6.64 0.34
CA VAL A 67 2.86 7.70 0.92
C VAL A 67 4.30 7.23 1.11
N MET A 68 4.49 5.93 1.34
CA MET A 68 5.83 5.34 1.48
C MET A 68 6.66 5.45 0.20
N ILE A 69 7.94 5.77 0.37
CA ILE A 69 8.92 5.83 -0.72
C ILE A 69 9.23 4.40 -1.20
N ALA A 70 9.14 4.17 -2.51
CA ALA A 70 9.53 2.89 -3.08
C ALA A 70 11.05 2.82 -3.26
N LYS A 71 11.69 1.73 -2.77
CA LYS A 71 13.15 1.52 -2.86
C LYS A 71 13.70 1.66 -4.28
N SER A 72 12.93 1.24 -5.30
CA SER A 72 13.36 1.27 -6.71
C SER A 72 13.35 2.64 -7.36
N THR A 73 12.35 3.48 -7.04
CA THR A 73 12.15 4.79 -7.69
C THR A 73 12.58 5.94 -6.81
N LYS A 74 12.82 5.70 -5.51
CA LYS A 74 13.11 6.72 -4.49
C LYS A 74 12.04 7.82 -4.39
N LEU A 75 10.86 7.56 -4.93
CA LEU A 75 9.67 8.42 -4.90
C LEU A 75 8.48 7.62 -4.36
N SER A 76 7.56 8.32 -3.70
CA SER A 76 6.28 7.75 -3.29
C SER A 76 5.28 7.72 -4.46
N PRO A 77 4.38 6.72 -4.53
CA PRO A 77 3.30 6.73 -5.52
C PRO A 77 2.47 8.01 -5.51
N TYR A 78 2.24 8.60 -4.34
CA TYR A 78 1.54 9.88 -4.21
C TYR A 78 2.28 11.01 -4.94
N GLN A 79 3.58 11.14 -4.71
CA GLN A 79 4.40 12.15 -5.37
C GLN A 79 4.49 11.93 -6.88
N MET A 80 4.54 10.67 -7.33
CA MET A 80 4.55 10.37 -8.77
C MET A 80 3.26 10.81 -9.49
N VAL A 81 2.12 10.74 -8.81
CA VAL A 81 0.82 11.11 -9.40
C VAL A 81 0.54 12.61 -9.26
N HIS A 82 0.87 13.20 -8.11
CA HIS A 82 0.50 14.57 -7.78
C HIS A 82 1.63 15.59 -7.95
N GLY A 83 2.88 15.14 -8.12
CA GLY A 83 4.06 16.00 -8.23
C GLY A 83 4.48 16.69 -6.92
N VAL A 84 3.80 16.40 -5.81
CA VAL A 84 4.04 17.00 -4.49
C VAL A 84 4.22 15.92 -3.44
N GLU A 85 5.02 16.21 -2.41
CA GLU A 85 5.20 15.28 -1.30
C GLU A 85 3.93 15.19 -0.45
N PRO A 86 3.52 13.99 -0.05
CA PRO A 86 2.37 13.81 0.83
C PRO A 86 2.66 14.41 2.21
N GLN A 87 1.82 15.34 2.65
CA GLN A 87 1.90 15.87 4.01
C GLN A 87 1.05 15.03 4.95
N LEU A 88 1.66 14.44 5.97
CA LEU A 88 0.97 13.60 6.94
C LEU A 88 0.63 14.42 8.19
N PRO A 89 -0.52 14.16 8.84
CA PRO A 89 -0.90 14.88 10.06
C PRO A 89 0.12 14.81 11.20
N PHE A 90 0.97 13.79 11.22
CA PHE A 90 2.05 13.66 12.19
C PHE A 90 3.34 14.38 11.78
N ASP A 91 3.59 14.65 10.49
CA ASP A 91 4.78 15.42 10.07
C ASP A 91 4.82 16.82 10.70
N PHE A 92 3.67 17.35 11.12
CA PHE A 92 3.54 18.64 11.81
C PHE A 92 3.50 18.57 13.33
N ALA A 93 3.06 17.44 13.91
CA ALA A 93 2.66 17.36 15.32
C ALA A 93 3.58 16.47 16.17
N GLU A 94 4.12 15.42 15.57
CA GLU A 94 4.89 14.38 16.27
C GLU A 94 6.06 14.04 15.36
N ALA A 95 7.29 14.37 15.79
CA ALA A 95 8.51 14.15 15.02
C ALA A 95 8.67 12.67 14.62
N THR A 96 8.06 12.28 13.51
CA THR A 96 8.00 10.91 13.02
C THR A 96 9.39 10.46 12.53
N PHE A 97 10.28 11.44 12.31
CA PHE A 97 11.73 11.28 12.16
C PHE A 97 12.44 10.65 13.38
N LEU A 98 11.79 10.51 14.55
CA LEU A 98 12.43 9.94 15.75
C LEU A 98 12.32 8.42 15.89
N MET A 99 11.54 7.73 15.03
CA MET A 99 11.70 6.29 14.93
C MET A 99 12.96 5.99 14.11
N ASN A 100 14.03 5.56 14.79
CA ASN A 100 15.20 4.96 14.16
C ASN A 100 14.78 3.67 13.45
N TRP A 101 14.22 3.81 12.25
CA TRP A 101 14.03 2.68 11.36
C TRP A 101 15.42 2.30 10.83
N ASP A 102 15.63 1.00 10.69
CA ASP A 102 16.81 0.46 10.02
C ASP A 102 16.27 -0.24 8.75
N GLU A 103 16.35 0.41 7.58
CA GLU A 103 15.63 0.01 6.35
C GLU A 103 16.09 -1.37 5.87
N ASP A 104 17.27 -1.78 6.34
CA ASP A 104 17.91 -3.06 6.05
C ASP A 104 17.39 -4.19 6.95
N LYS A 105 16.78 -3.85 8.10
CA LYS A 105 16.19 -4.84 9.03
C LYS A 105 14.73 -5.14 8.77
N TYR A 106 14.00 -4.29 8.05
CA TYR A 106 12.55 -4.42 7.87
C TYR A 106 12.17 -4.74 6.43
N SER A 107 11.24 -5.68 6.28
CA SER A 107 10.58 -5.93 5.00
C SER A 107 9.64 -4.78 4.62
N THR A 108 9.37 -4.60 3.32
CA THR A 108 8.47 -3.54 2.84
C THR A 108 7.08 -3.65 3.47
N GLU A 109 6.56 -4.86 3.67
CA GLU A 109 5.28 -5.08 4.34
C GLU A 109 5.29 -4.67 5.82
N GLU A 110 6.42 -4.81 6.51
CA GLU A 110 6.56 -4.35 7.91
C GLU A 110 6.56 -2.84 7.99
N LEU A 111 7.32 -2.18 7.13
CA LEU A 111 7.33 -0.72 7.09
C LEU A 111 5.92 -0.16 6.82
N ILE A 112 5.16 -0.75 5.89
CA ILE A 112 3.77 -0.36 5.62
C ILE A 112 2.87 -0.63 6.85
N THR A 113 3.06 -1.76 7.52
CA THR A 113 2.31 -2.10 8.75
C THR A 113 2.60 -1.09 9.85
N HIS A 114 3.87 -0.73 10.07
CA HIS A 114 4.27 0.28 11.04
C HIS A 114 3.69 1.65 10.71
N GLN A 115 3.79 2.09 9.46
CA GLN A 115 3.20 3.35 9.01
C GLN A 115 1.68 3.37 9.21
N CYS A 116 0.99 2.26 8.91
CA CYS A 116 -0.43 2.09 9.18
C CYS A 116 -0.76 2.19 10.68
N ARG A 117 0.09 1.65 11.57
CA ARG A 117 -0.06 1.81 13.03
C ARG A 117 0.08 3.27 13.46
N GLN A 118 1.05 4.00 12.91
CA GLN A 118 1.22 5.43 13.15
C GLN A 118 -0.03 6.22 12.71
N LEU A 119 -0.51 5.96 11.50
CA LEU A 119 -1.74 6.56 10.98
C LEU A 119 -2.97 6.27 11.85
N LYS A 120 -3.05 5.08 12.44
CA LYS A 120 -4.14 4.69 13.33
C LYS A 120 -4.04 5.31 14.73
N ARG A 121 -2.89 5.93 15.09
CA ARG A 121 -2.62 6.51 16.43
C ARG A 121 -3.02 5.56 17.58
N ARG A 122 -2.57 4.31 17.52
CA ARG A 122 -2.95 3.31 18.52
C ARG A 122 -2.37 3.69 19.88
N LYS A 123 -3.23 3.88 20.90
CA LYS A 123 -2.84 4.28 22.26
C LYS A 123 -1.77 3.38 22.91
N GLY A 124 -1.65 2.12 22.48
CA GLY A 124 -0.61 1.19 22.97
C GLY A 124 0.80 1.51 22.45
N ASP A 125 0.91 2.09 21.26
CA ASP A 125 2.19 2.43 20.62
C ASP A 125 2.73 3.77 21.14
N LEU A 126 1.84 4.68 21.56
CA LEU A 126 2.18 5.97 22.18
C LEU A 126 2.84 5.87 23.55
N LYS A 127 2.72 4.72 24.25
CA LYS A 127 3.32 4.52 25.59
C LYS A 127 4.79 4.12 25.57
N ARG A 128 5.37 3.90 24.38
CA ARG A 128 6.74 3.41 24.19
C ARG A 128 7.74 4.51 23.79
N VAL A 129 7.28 5.76 23.69
CA VAL A 129 8.11 6.94 23.42
C VAL A 129 8.47 7.62 24.74
#